data_AF-A0A165P2W8-F1
#
_entry.id   AF-A0A165P2W8-F1
#
_cell.length_a   1.000
_cell.length_b   1.000
_cell.length_c   1.000
_cell.angle_alpha   90.00
_cell.angle_beta   90.00
_cell.angle_gamma   90.00
#
_symmetry.space_group_name_H-M   'P 1'
#
loop_
_entity.id
_entity.type
_entity.pdbx_description
1 polymer ?
#
loop_
_entity_poly.entity_id
_entity_poly.type
_entity_poly.pdbx_seq_one_letter_code
_entity_poly.pdbx_strand_id
1 'polypeptide(L)'
;MLCKEHAYASTSKARDQLPLFSCLRAKLNRMSRGARDSSAVAGNISSSMRDNYAGGVSEYYTKVASSYRNPHLPGVRACVTAFLSLWWEREQAQEQQLEGCRVLDMACGSGEVTICVREWETAAKASSNSTPAPTTTQPLIPARRRRRIPTIPTSFAFEVTATDPYTAEAFRARTASDCLELSFEDIANGELPGDDTFDLVFVSFALHLVPDASGLFALLWALSSRARWLVVIGPHKKPEVKDGWGWTRWDLATWQAALDSRVQDTVLERVHLRVYRSLNLP
;
A
#
# COMPACT_ATOMS: atom_id res chain seq x y z
N MET A 1 -75.56 36.78 4.06
CA MET A 1 -76.08 36.67 2.67
C MET A 1 -75.42 35.40 2.11
N LEU A 2 -76.11 34.33 1.67
CA LEU A 2 -77.24 34.22 0.72
C LEU A 2 -76.87 34.83 -0.64
N CYS A 3 -76.88 34.17 -1.80
CA CYS A 3 -77.15 32.77 -2.23
C CYS A 3 -76.25 32.45 -3.47
N LYS A 4 -76.24 31.28 -4.15
CA LYS A 4 -77.03 30.03 -4.10
C LYS A 4 -76.18 28.82 -4.53
N GLU A 5 -76.70 27.61 -4.33
CA GLU A 5 -76.20 26.32 -4.87
C GLU A 5 -76.61 26.05 -6.33
N HIS A 6 -75.89 25.12 -6.99
CA HIS A 6 -76.35 23.96 -7.80
C HIS A 6 -75.07 23.18 -8.24
N ALA A 7 -74.84 21.89 -7.96
CA ALA A 7 -75.52 20.67 -8.45
C ALA A 7 -75.50 20.57 -9.99
N TYR A 8 -75.06 19.49 -10.67
CA TYR A 8 -74.67 18.12 -10.30
C TYR A 8 -73.80 17.53 -11.48
N ALA A 9 -73.21 16.31 -11.55
CA ALA A 9 -73.28 15.08 -10.76
C ALA A 9 -72.04 14.14 -11.01
N SER A 10 -71.93 13.06 -10.23
CA SER A 10 -71.44 11.68 -10.51
C SER A 10 -70.63 11.39 -11.81
N THR A 11 -69.50 10.67 -11.76
CA THR A 11 -69.48 9.22 -11.45
C THR A 11 -68.13 8.62 -11.01
N SER A 12 -68.24 7.54 -10.22
CA SER A 12 -67.22 6.56 -9.74
C SER A 12 -66.13 6.16 -10.76
N LYS A 13 -64.88 5.80 -10.42
CA LYS A 13 -64.31 4.82 -9.42
C LYS A 13 -62.80 5.12 -9.25
N ALA A 14 -62.01 4.55 -8.32
CA ALA A 14 -62.16 3.99 -6.96
C ALA A 14 -60.81 3.34 -6.60
N ARG A 15 -60.34 3.44 -5.33
CA ARG A 15 -59.21 2.66 -4.75
C ARG A 15 -57.82 2.90 -5.37
N ASP A 16 -56.70 2.53 -4.74
CA ASP A 16 -56.25 2.61 -3.34
C ASP A 16 -54.76 2.22 -3.30
N GLN A 17 -54.02 2.70 -2.29
CA GLN A 17 -52.77 2.12 -1.77
C GLN A 17 -51.48 2.07 -2.64
N LEU A 18 -50.36 2.25 -1.94
CA LEU A 18 -48.99 1.96 -2.36
C LEU A 18 -48.73 0.43 -2.36
N PRO A 19 -47.69 -0.03 -3.07
CA PRO A 19 -46.77 -0.97 -2.42
C PRO A 19 -45.27 -0.68 -2.67
N LEU A 20 -44.42 -1.24 -1.79
CA LEU A 20 -42.97 -1.30 -2.00
C LEU A 20 -42.55 -2.58 -2.76
N PHE A 21 -41.39 -2.49 -3.42
CA PHE A 21 -40.49 -3.59 -3.83
C PHE A 21 -40.93 -4.59 -4.92
N SER A 22 -39.91 -5.30 -5.46
CA SER A 22 -39.93 -6.36 -6.49
C SER A 22 -39.88 -5.87 -7.97
N CYS A 23 -39.16 -6.50 -8.92
CA CYS A 23 -38.04 -7.46 -8.83
C CYS A 23 -37.22 -7.47 -10.16
N LEU A 24 -36.12 -8.23 -10.18
CA LEU A 24 -35.26 -8.54 -11.33
C LEU A 24 -36.03 -8.90 -12.63
N ARG A 25 -35.69 -8.25 -13.77
CA ARG A 25 -35.34 -8.92 -15.05
C ARG A 25 -35.00 -7.95 -16.21
N ALA A 26 -33.70 -7.70 -16.43
CA ALA A 26 -33.18 -7.25 -17.74
C ALA A 26 -31.69 -7.61 -17.90
N LYS A 27 -31.41 -8.78 -18.52
CA LYS A 27 -30.16 -9.21 -19.21
C LYS A 27 -28.86 -8.43 -18.86
N LEU A 28 -27.82 -8.99 -18.24
CA LEU A 28 -27.44 -10.40 -18.06
C LEU A 28 -27.44 -11.21 -19.37
N ASN A 29 -26.55 -10.86 -20.32
CA ASN A 29 -26.06 -11.82 -21.32
C ASN A 29 -24.72 -11.44 -21.98
N ARG A 30 -23.59 -11.57 -21.25
CA ARG A 30 -22.24 -11.73 -21.88
C ARG A 30 -21.20 -12.46 -21.03
N MET A 31 -21.61 -13.57 -20.42
CA MET A 31 -20.71 -14.73 -20.29
C MET A 31 -20.58 -15.36 -21.70
N SER A 32 -19.53 -16.09 -22.10
CA SER A 32 -18.44 -16.71 -21.34
C SER A 32 -17.21 -16.87 -22.23
N ARG A 33 -16.00 -16.81 -21.65
CA ARG A 33 -14.95 -17.87 -21.73
C ARG A 33 -13.64 -17.36 -21.11
N GLY A 34 -13.13 -18.11 -20.14
CA GLY A 34 -11.95 -17.73 -19.36
C GLY A 34 -12.13 -17.97 -17.87
N ALA A 35 -12.54 -19.19 -17.50
CA ALA A 35 -12.54 -19.61 -16.10
C ALA A 35 -11.09 -19.63 -15.61
N ARG A 36 -10.72 -18.62 -14.82
CA ARG A 36 -9.51 -18.64 -13.99
C ARG A 36 -9.97 -18.71 -12.56
N ASP A 37 -9.47 -19.75 -11.91
CA ASP A 37 -9.68 -20.17 -10.54
C ASP A 37 -10.03 -19.02 -9.58
N SER A 38 -11.28 -19.00 -9.09
CA SER A 38 -11.74 -18.07 -8.04
C SER A 38 -11.26 -18.54 -6.67
N SER A 39 -9.95 -18.71 -6.53
CA SER A 39 -9.28 -18.96 -5.25
C SER A 39 -9.67 -17.87 -4.26
N ALA A 40 -10.22 -18.26 -3.11
CA ALA A 40 -10.87 -17.34 -2.20
C ALA A 40 -9.88 -16.32 -1.62
N VAL A 41 -10.20 -15.03 -1.76
CA VAL A 41 -9.46 -13.95 -1.08
C VAL A 41 -9.87 -13.97 0.40
N ALA A 42 -9.11 -14.71 1.20
CA ALA A 42 -9.29 -14.76 2.64
C ALA A 42 -9.26 -13.35 3.25
N GLY A 43 -10.26 -13.04 4.08
CA GLY A 43 -10.36 -11.79 4.82
C GLY A 43 -11.13 -10.64 4.15
N ASN A 44 -11.66 -10.77 2.93
CA ASN A 44 -12.42 -9.69 2.27
C ASN A 44 -13.94 -9.97 2.19
N ILE A 45 -14.76 -9.10 2.78
CA ILE A 45 -16.23 -9.23 2.82
C ILE A 45 -16.87 -8.90 1.45
N SER A 46 -16.40 -7.82 0.81
CA SER A 46 -16.71 -7.41 -0.56
C SER A 46 -15.46 -7.40 -1.43
N SER A 47 -15.65 -7.51 -2.75
CA SER A 47 -14.61 -7.34 -3.76
C SER A 47 -14.14 -5.89 -3.91
N SER A 48 -14.89 -4.92 -3.38
CA SER A 48 -14.50 -3.51 -3.31
C SER A 48 -14.06 -3.14 -1.90
N MET A 49 -12.79 -2.74 -1.76
CA MET A 49 -12.25 -2.24 -0.48
C MET A 49 -12.91 -0.92 -0.03
N ARG A 50 -13.46 -0.12 -0.96
CA ARG A 50 -14.21 1.09 -0.57
C ARG A 50 -15.53 0.74 0.11
N ASP A 51 -16.20 -0.31 -0.38
CA ASP A 51 -17.48 -0.77 0.14
C ASP A 51 -17.27 -1.44 1.51
N ASN A 52 -16.15 -2.18 1.66
CA ASN A 52 -15.70 -2.75 2.93
C ASN A 52 -15.55 -1.70 4.04
N TYR A 53 -15.05 -0.49 3.72
CA TYR A 53 -14.87 0.60 4.68
C TYR A 53 -16.12 1.50 4.86
N ALA A 54 -17.31 1.11 4.36
CA ALA A 54 -18.52 1.94 4.47
C ALA A 54 -18.97 2.18 5.93
N GLY A 55 -18.68 1.25 6.84
CA GLY A 55 -18.86 1.40 8.30
C GLY A 55 -17.65 2.03 9.02
N GLY A 56 -16.66 2.52 8.28
CA GLY A 56 -15.37 2.93 8.80
C GLY A 56 -14.33 1.79 8.82
N VAL A 57 -13.06 2.19 8.99
CA VAL A 57 -11.91 1.28 8.91
C VAL A 57 -11.89 0.27 10.06
N SER A 58 -12.16 0.72 11.29
CA SER A 58 -12.18 -0.13 12.49
C SER A 58 -13.27 -1.22 12.42
N GLU A 59 -14.50 -0.88 11.99
CA GLU A 59 -15.62 -1.85 11.91
C GLU A 59 -15.36 -2.96 10.87
N TYR A 60 -14.62 -2.64 9.81
CA TYR A 60 -14.13 -3.64 8.86
C TYR A 60 -13.11 -4.57 9.53
N TYR A 61 -12.02 -4.02 10.08
CA TYR A 61 -10.94 -4.83 10.60
C TYR A 61 -11.35 -5.68 11.80
N THR A 62 -12.23 -5.20 12.67
CA THR A 62 -12.82 -5.99 13.78
C THR A 62 -13.41 -7.33 13.32
N LYS A 63 -13.85 -7.44 12.06
CA LYS A 63 -14.48 -8.65 11.50
C LYS A 63 -13.52 -9.60 10.79
N VAL A 64 -12.33 -9.13 10.39
CA VAL A 64 -11.45 -9.88 9.45
C VAL A 64 -9.97 -9.86 9.82
N ALA A 65 -9.55 -9.05 10.80
CA ALA A 65 -8.17 -8.76 11.18
C ALA A 65 -7.23 -9.97 11.13
N SER A 66 -7.53 -11.02 11.91
CA SER A 66 -6.75 -12.26 12.04
C SER A 66 -6.56 -13.05 10.75
N SER A 67 -7.43 -12.83 9.76
CA SER A 67 -7.43 -13.50 8.46
C SER A 67 -6.99 -12.61 7.29
N TYR A 68 -6.73 -11.32 7.54
CA TYR A 68 -6.50 -10.32 6.50
C TYR A 68 -5.31 -10.68 5.58
N ARG A 69 -5.48 -10.48 4.26
CA ARG A 69 -4.45 -10.61 3.24
C ARG A 69 -4.62 -9.52 2.20
N ASN A 70 -3.55 -8.84 1.81
CA ASN A 70 -3.63 -7.84 0.75
C ASN A 70 -3.51 -8.53 -0.63
N PRO A 71 -4.57 -8.51 -1.48
CA PRO A 71 -4.56 -9.19 -2.78
C PRO A 71 -3.54 -8.61 -3.78
N HIS A 72 -2.94 -7.45 -3.47
CA HIS A 72 -1.96 -6.77 -4.31
C HIS A 72 -0.49 -7.14 -3.98
N LEU A 73 -0.23 -8.16 -3.16
CA LEU A 73 1.12 -8.69 -2.89
C LEU A 73 2.04 -8.78 -4.13
N PRO A 74 1.60 -9.23 -5.34
CA PRO A 74 2.48 -9.25 -6.51
C PRO A 74 3.00 -7.85 -6.92
N GLY A 75 2.17 -6.81 -6.76
CA GLY A 75 2.56 -5.43 -7.01
C GLY A 75 3.37 -4.81 -5.87
N VAL A 76 3.04 -5.12 -4.61
CA VAL A 76 3.89 -4.74 -3.46
C VAL A 76 5.30 -5.31 -3.63
N ARG A 77 5.42 -6.61 -3.95
CA ARG A 77 6.71 -7.27 -4.26
C ARG A 77 7.46 -6.58 -5.39
N ALA A 78 6.77 -6.25 -6.49
CA ALA A 78 7.39 -5.57 -7.63
C ALA A 78 7.91 -4.17 -7.24
N CYS A 79 7.15 -3.41 -6.44
CA CYS A 79 7.55 -2.11 -5.93
C CYS A 79 8.74 -2.19 -4.95
N VAL A 80 8.68 -3.07 -3.94
CA VAL A 80 9.76 -3.28 -2.95
C VAL A 80 11.05 -3.74 -3.65
N THR A 81 10.96 -4.73 -4.53
CA THR A 81 12.12 -5.24 -5.30
C THR A 81 12.74 -4.15 -6.18
N ALA A 82 11.91 -3.34 -6.86
CA ALA A 82 12.40 -2.27 -7.74
C ALA A 82 13.05 -1.13 -6.96
N PHE A 83 12.51 -0.77 -5.79
CA PHE A 83 13.08 0.25 -4.92
C PHE A 83 14.37 -0.21 -4.25
N LEU A 84 14.37 -1.34 -3.52
CA LEU A 84 15.55 -1.81 -2.77
C LEU A 84 16.76 -2.05 -3.69
N SER A 85 16.52 -2.59 -4.90
CA SER A 85 17.59 -2.76 -5.89
C SER A 85 18.22 -1.44 -6.32
N LEU A 86 17.42 -0.39 -6.51
CA LEU A 86 17.91 0.96 -6.85
C LEU A 86 18.60 1.64 -5.67
N TRP A 87 17.98 1.61 -4.49
CA TRP A 87 18.50 2.21 -3.27
C TRP A 87 19.86 1.61 -2.87
N TRP A 88 20.01 0.29 -3.00
CA TRP A 88 21.28 -0.39 -2.79
C TRP A 88 22.35 0.03 -3.81
N GLU A 89 22.02 0.04 -5.10
CA GLU A 89 22.92 0.46 -6.20
C GLU A 89 23.39 1.92 -6.11
N ARG A 90 22.72 2.77 -5.30
CA ARG A 90 22.88 4.23 -5.31
C ARG A 90 23.35 4.84 -3.99
N GLU A 91 22.77 4.45 -2.86
CA GLU A 91 23.18 4.95 -1.55
C GLU A 91 24.19 3.97 -0.94
N GLN A 92 23.76 2.76 -0.53
CA GLN A 92 24.56 1.83 0.28
C GLN A 92 25.87 1.39 -0.39
N ALA A 93 25.84 1.06 -1.69
CA ALA A 93 27.04 0.71 -2.45
C ALA A 93 28.03 1.87 -2.65
N GLN A 94 27.67 3.11 -2.29
CA GLN A 94 28.51 4.31 -2.40
C GLN A 94 28.90 4.89 -1.03
N GLU A 95 28.01 4.89 -0.04
CA GLU A 95 28.25 5.40 1.32
C GLU A 95 29.25 4.52 2.13
N GLN A 96 29.49 3.27 1.71
CA GLN A 96 30.38 2.28 2.36
C GLN A 96 30.03 1.93 3.82
N GLN A 97 28.89 2.38 4.33
CA GLN A 97 28.37 1.98 5.64
C GLN A 97 27.82 0.55 5.54
N LEU A 98 28.24 -0.32 6.47
CA LEU A 98 28.02 -1.78 6.40
C LEU A 98 27.26 -2.34 7.62
N GLU A 99 26.59 -1.47 8.37
CA GLU A 99 26.01 -1.78 9.69
C GLU A 99 24.53 -2.21 9.65
N GLY A 100 23.99 -2.45 8.45
CA GLY A 100 22.61 -2.89 8.22
C GLY A 100 21.68 -1.76 7.76
N CYS A 101 20.38 -1.98 7.89
CA CYS A 101 19.35 -0.98 7.55
C CYS A 101 18.12 -1.18 8.42
N ARG A 102 17.65 -0.12 9.06
CA ARG A 102 16.46 -0.13 9.92
C ARG A 102 15.23 0.25 9.13
N VAL A 103 14.21 -0.62 9.17
CA VAL A 103 13.02 -0.55 8.33
C VAL A 103 11.77 -0.53 9.20
N LEU A 104 10.90 0.45 8.97
CA LEU A 104 9.54 0.50 9.53
C LEU A 104 8.53 0.05 8.46
N ASP A 105 7.89 -1.10 8.66
CA ASP A 105 6.72 -1.55 7.89
C ASP A 105 5.46 -1.00 8.57
N MET A 106 5.05 0.23 8.21
CA MET A 106 3.98 0.97 8.89
C MET A 106 2.61 0.69 8.25
N ALA A 107 1.65 0.32 9.10
CA ALA A 107 0.40 -0.34 8.71
C ALA A 107 0.70 -1.57 7.83
N CYS A 108 1.46 -2.50 8.42
CA CYS A 108 2.05 -3.65 7.73
C CYS A 108 1.03 -4.63 7.15
N GLY A 109 -0.24 -4.55 7.54
CA GLY A 109 -1.23 -5.57 7.22
C GLY A 109 -0.74 -6.94 7.73
N SER A 110 -0.77 -7.95 6.87
CA SER A 110 -0.22 -9.28 7.20
C SER A 110 1.27 -9.44 6.87
N GLY A 111 2.01 -8.34 6.78
CA GLY A 111 3.46 -8.32 6.54
C GLY A 111 3.86 -8.44 5.08
N GLU A 112 3.00 -7.96 4.17
CA GLU A 112 3.27 -7.97 2.73
C GLU A 112 4.60 -7.31 2.34
N VAL A 113 4.99 -6.20 2.97
CA VAL A 113 6.29 -5.57 2.73
C VAL A 113 7.40 -6.31 3.47
N THR A 114 7.25 -6.59 4.76
CA THR A 114 8.21 -7.38 5.58
C THR A 114 8.67 -8.65 4.86
N ILE A 115 7.75 -9.41 4.27
CA ILE A 115 8.06 -10.62 3.50
C ILE A 115 8.87 -10.27 2.25
N CYS A 116 8.49 -9.24 1.49
CA CYS A 116 9.21 -8.86 0.27
C CYS A 116 10.60 -8.25 0.55
N VAL A 117 10.83 -7.62 1.71
CA VAL A 117 12.16 -7.21 2.16
C VAL A 117 13.04 -8.44 2.40
N ARG A 118 12.55 -9.41 3.19
CA ARG A 118 13.27 -10.67 3.51
C ARG A 118 13.52 -11.54 2.27
N GLU A 119 12.56 -11.61 1.34
CA GLU A 119 12.72 -12.28 0.03
C GLU A 119 13.82 -11.61 -0.81
N TRP A 120 13.84 -10.28 -0.87
CA TRP A 120 14.86 -9.53 -1.61
C TRP A 120 16.25 -9.72 -1.00
N GLU A 121 16.37 -9.59 0.33
CA GLU A 121 17.61 -9.78 1.08
C GLU A 121 18.19 -11.19 0.84
N THR A 122 17.34 -12.21 0.93
CA THR A 122 17.74 -13.61 0.70
C THR A 122 18.25 -13.82 -0.73
N ALA A 123 17.58 -13.26 -1.74
CA ALA A 123 18.00 -13.34 -3.14
C ALA A 123 19.30 -12.56 -3.42
N ALA A 124 19.47 -11.41 -2.78
CA ALA A 124 20.66 -10.57 -2.89
C ALA A 124 21.90 -11.22 -2.23
N LYS A 125 21.72 -11.86 -1.07
CA LYS A 125 22.76 -12.68 -0.42
C LYS A 125 23.06 -13.96 -1.20
N ALA A 126 22.05 -14.66 -1.75
CA ALA A 126 22.30 -15.82 -2.61
C ALA A 126 23.17 -15.46 -3.83
N SER A 127 23.05 -14.23 -4.32
CA SER A 127 23.84 -13.69 -5.45
C SER A 127 25.30 -13.36 -5.10
N SER A 128 25.76 -13.49 -3.85
CA SER A 128 27.22 -13.46 -3.54
C SER A 128 27.90 -14.80 -3.75
N ASN A 129 27.15 -15.90 -3.68
CA ASN A 129 27.72 -17.25 -3.60
C ASN A 129 27.76 -17.97 -4.97
N SER A 130 27.24 -17.35 -6.03
CA SER A 130 27.27 -17.90 -7.38
C SER A 130 28.51 -17.47 -8.16
N THR A 131 29.53 -18.34 -8.21
CA THR A 131 30.65 -18.22 -9.15
C THR A 131 30.12 -18.08 -10.58
N PRO A 132 30.63 -17.12 -11.41
CA PRO A 132 30.10 -16.90 -12.75
C PRO A 132 30.36 -18.10 -13.67
N ALA A 133 29.29 -18.81 -14.05
CA ALA A 133 29.34 -19.86 -15.06
C ALA A 133 29.68 -19.27 -16.45
N PRO A 134 30.41 -20.02 -17.31
CA PRO A 134 30.83 -19.52 -18.62
C PRO A 134 29.64 -19.23 -19.55
N THR A 135 29.71 -18.10 -20.26
CA THR A 135 28.60 -17.55 -21.05
C THR A 135 28.37 -18.33 -22.35
N THR A 136 27.37 -19.21 -22.39
CA THR A 136 26.86 -19.78 -23.65
C THR A 136 26.00 -18.75 -24.38
N THR A 137 26.49 -18.24 -25.50
CA THR A 137 25.79 -17.26 -26.34
C THR A 137 24.54 -17.85 -27.00
N GLN A 138 23.37 -17.24 -26.78
CA GLN A 138 22.15 -17.47 -27.57
C GLN A 138 21.48 -16.16 -28.00
N PRO A 139 20.69 -16.15 -29.11
CA PRO A 139 20.19 -14.91 -29.70
C PRO A 139 19.13 -14.18 -28.87
N LEU A 140 19.11 -12.85 -28.98
CA LEU A 140 18.25 -11.97 -28.18
C LEU A 140 16.88 -11.75 -28.84
N ILE A 141 15.84 -12.36 -28.29
CA ILE A 141 14.53 -11.69 -28.21
C ILE A 141 14.72 -10.50 -27.25
N PRO A 142 14.17 -9.29 -27.53
CA PRO A 142 14.23 -8.15 -26.63
C PRO A 142 13.33 -8.34 -25.41
N ALA A 143 13.72 -9.25 -24.51
CA ALA A 143 13.11 -9.41 -23.20
C ALA A 143 13.21 -8.09 -22.45
N ARG A 144 12.04 -7.51 -22.09
CA ARG A 144 11.91 -6.30 -21.27
C ARG A 144 12.81 -6.45 -20.04
N ARG A 145 13.96 -5.76 -20.02
CA ARG A 145 15.06 -5.99 -19.07
C ARG A 145 14.53 -6.01 -17.63
N ARG A 146 14.37 -7.20 -17.05
CA ARG A 146 14.19 -7.35 -15.61
C ARG A 146 15.46 -6.79 -14.97
N ARG A 147 15.32 -5.78 -14.11
CA ARG A 147 16.41 -5.33 -13.24
C ARG A 147 16.92 -6.55 -12.48
N ARG A 148 18.25 -6.74 -12.44
CA ARG A 148 18.84 -7.75 -11.58
C ARG A 148 18.71 -7.27 -10.13
N ILE A 149 18.56 -8.22 -9.21
CA ILE A 149 18.78 -7.93 -7.79
C ILE A 149 20.30 -7.80 -7.61
N PRO A 150 20.81 -6.74 -6.98
CA PRO A 150 22.24 -6.58 -6.73
C PRO A 150 22.71 -7.57 -5.66
N THR A 151 24.00 -7.86 -5.64
CA THR A 151 24.61 -8.64 -4.57
C THR A 151 24.84 -7.76 -3.34
N ILE A 152 24.48 -8.25 -2.14
CA ILE A 152 24.77 -7.60 -0.85
C ILE A 152 25.71 -8.48 0.01
N PRO A 153 26.51 -7.89 0.92
CA PRO A 153 27.28 -8.65 1.90
C PRO A 153 26.39 -9.55 2.77
N THR A 154 26.90 -10.72 3.15
CA THR A 154 26.18 -11.65 4.04
C THR A 154 25.97 -11.09 5.45
N SER A 155 26.85 -10.18 5.90
CA SER A 155 26.81 -9.49 7.19
C SER A 155 25.79 -8.36 7.27
N PHE A 156 25.42 -7.73 6.15
CA PHE A 156 24.38 -6.70 6.11
C PHE A 156 23.01 -7.35 6.37
N ALA A 157 22.12 -6.72 7.14
CA ALA A 157 20.77 -7.24 7.40
C ALA A 157 19.74 -6.10 7.43
N PHE A 158 18.47 -6.42 7.14
CA PHE A 158 17.36 -5.50 7.42
C PHE A 158 16.75 -5.81 8.78
N GLU A 159 16.82 -4.85 9.69
CA GLU A 159 16.06 -4.88 10.94
C GLU A 159 14.66 -4.30 10.66
N VAL A 160 13.65 -5.17 10.60
CA VAL A 160 12.27 -4.77 10.25
C VAL A 160 11.41 -4.70 11.49
N THR A 161 11.08 -3.48 11.92
CA THR A 161 10.00 -3.20 12.87
C THR A 161 8.69 -3.07 12.10
N ALA A 162 7.62 -3.70 12.58
CA ALA A 162 6.29 -3.62 11.95
C ALA A 162 5.27 -3.00 12.90
N THR A 163 4.39 -2.16 12.37
CA THR A 163 3.27 -1.58 13.14
C THR A 163 1.95 -1.74 12.38
N ASP A 164 0.89 -2.14 13.09
CA ASP A 164 -0.49 -2.14 12.59
C ASP A 164 -1.46 -2.30 13.78
N PRO A 165 -2.40 -1.36 14.02
CA PRO A 165 -3.28 -1.39 15.19
C PRO A 165 -4.43 -2.41 15.06
N TYR A 166 -4.48 -3.16 13.95
CA TYR A 166 -5.59 -4.06 13.65
C TYR A 166 -5.15 -5.49 13.32
N THR A 167 -4.10 -5.67 12.52
CA THR A 167 -3.79 -6.96 11.87
C THR A 167 -2.60 -7.69 12.47
N ALA A 168 -2.15 -7.31 13.66
CA ALA A 168 -0.97 -7.89 14.32
C ALA A 168 -1.03 -9.42 14.50
N GLU A 169 -2.20 -10.03 14.72
CA GLU A 169 -2.36 -11.51 14.71
C GLU A 169 -2.05 -12.10 13.33
N ALA A 170 -2.65 -11.53 12.27
CA ALA A 170 -2.46 -11.98 10.89
C ALA A 170 -1.03 -11.76 10.37
N PHE A 171 -0.32 -10.77 10.92
CA PHE A 171 1.12 -10.56 10.74
C PHE A 171 1.91 -11.66 11.46
N ARG A 172 1.80 -11.77 12.79
CA ARG A 172 2.55 -12.74 13.63
C ARG A 172 2.43 -14.16 13.08
N ALA A 173 1.21 -14.58 12.72
CA ALA A 173 0.90 -15.91 12.16
C ALA A 173 1.47 -16.16 10.74
N ARG A 174 1.97 -15.13 10.03
CA ARG A 174 2.49 -15.22 8.66
C ARG A 174 3.98 -14.88 8.54
N THR A 175 4.50 -13.99 9.38
CA THR A 175 5.90 -13.54 9.37
C THR A 175 6.77 -14.21 10.42
N ALA A 176 6.16 -14.87 11.41
CA ALA A 176 6.83 -15.36 12.62
C ALA A 176 7.68 -14.25 13.29
N SER A 177 7.10 -13.06 13.42
CA SER A 177 7.74 -11.89 14.01
C SER A 177 6.70 -10.99 14.65
N ASP A 178 7.11 -10.18 15.62
CA ASP A 178 6.21 -9.28 16.31
C ASP A 178 5.79 -8.08 15.45
N CYS A 179 4.60 -7.58 15.75
CA CYS A 179 4.04 -6.34 15.24
C CYS A 179 3.55 -5.54 16.44
N LEU A 180 3.80 -4.23 16.44
CA LEU A 180 3.35 -3.31 17.47
C LEU A 180 1.99 -2.75 17.07
N GLU A 181 1.04 -2.73 18.00
CA GLU A 181 -0.36 -2.35 17.73
C GLU A 181 -0.56 -0.81 17.75
N LEU A 182 0.39 -0.11 17.11
CA LEU A 182 0.45 1.36 16.97
C LEU A 182 -0.26 1.82 15.70
N SER A 183 -1.08 2.86 15.84
CA SER A 183 -1.81 3.51 14.75
C SER A 183 -1.05 4.70 14.14
N PHE A 184 -1.65 5.31 13.11
CA PHE A 184 -1.15 6.57 12.56
C PHE A 184 -1.27 7.76 13.52
N GLU A 185 -2.19 7.71 14.50
CA GLU A 185 -2.38 8.79 15.47
C GLU A 185 -1.27 8.76 16.53
N ASP A 186 -0.97 7.58 17.06
CA ASP A 186 0.11 7.35 18.05
C ASP A 186 1.47 7.76 17.45
N ILE A 187 1.74 7.32 16.21
CA ILE A 187 2.95 7.70 15.46
C ILE A 187 3.01 9.22 15.19
N ALA A 188 1.88 9.87 14.90
CA ALA A 188 1.81 11.33 14.72
C ALA A 188 2.02 12.10 16.04
N ASN A 189 1.63 11.52 17.18
CA ASN A 189 1.87 12.02 18.53
C ASN A 189 3.31 11.76 19.01
N GLY A 190 4.11 10.99 18.27
CA GLY A 190 5.53 10.76 18.52
C GLY A 190 5.87 9.37 19.06
N GLU A 191 4.91 8.45 19.16
CA GLU A 191 5.11 7.06 19.63
C GLU A 191 5.77 6.16 18.55
N LEU A 192 6.86 6.64 17.96
CA LEU A 192 7.69 5.86 17.06
C LEU A 192 8.58 4.89 17.84
N PRO A 193 8.66 3.61 17.43
CA PRO A 193 9.34 2.59 18.21
C PRO A 193 10.86 2.74 18.19
N GLY A 194 11.46 2.72 19.39
CA GLY A 194 12.91 2.86 19.62
C GLY A 194 13.39 4.31 19.59
N ASP A 195 14.52 4.59 20.25
CA ASP A 195 15.16 5.92 20.27
C ASP A 195 15.91 6.26 18.97
N ASP A 196 16.07 5.27 18.09
CA ASP A 196 16.86 5.32 16.87
C ASP A 196 16.11 5.84 15.62
N THR A 197 16.86 6.24 14.58
CA THR A 197 16.32 6.62 13.27
C THR A 197 16.20 5.42 12.32
N PHE A 198 15.15 5.40 11.52
CA PHE A 198 14.96 4.45 10.43
C PHE A 198 15.65 4.92 9.14
N ASP A 199 16.19 3.99 8.37
CA ASP A 199 16.63 4.28 7.00
C ASP A 199 15.43 4.34 6.06
N LEU A 200 14.49 3.38 6.20
CA LEU A 200 13.36 3.19 5.31
C LEU A 200 12.03 3.07 6.08
N VAL A 201 11.07 3.94 5.80
CA VAL A 201 9.66 3.74 6.18
C VAL A 201 8.88 3.31 4.95
N PHE A 202 8.23 2.14 5.01
CA PHE A 202 7.26 1.71 4.01
C PHE A 202 5.84 1.95 4.50
N VAL A 203 4.96 2.37 3.59
CA VAL A 203 3.51 2.48 3.85
C VAL A 203 2.77 1.83 2.70
N SER A 204 2.26 0.62 2.93
CA SER A 204 1.64 -0.23 1.91
C SER A 204 0.12 -0.15 2.00
N PHE A 205 -0.52 0.40 0.96
CA PHE A 205 -1.98 0.53 0.81
C PHE A 205 -2.71 1.32 1.90
N ALA A 206 -2.04 1.81 2.94
CA ALA A 206 -2.69 2.36 4.14
C ALA A 206 -2.65 3.89 4.30
N LEU A 207 -1.73 4.64 3.68
CA LEU A 207 -1.59 6.09 3.91
C LEU A 207 -2.87 6.90 3.56
N HIS A 208 -3.76 6.35 2.75
CA HIS A 208 -5.04 6.96 2.37
C HIS A 208 -6.18 6.74 3.38
N LEU A 209 -5.91 6.02 4.47
CA LEU A 209 -6.84 5.78 5.58
C LEU A 209 -6.76 6.90 6.64
N VAL A 210 -5.71 7.74 6.60
CA VAL A 210 -5.64 8.97 7.40
C VAL A 210 -6.74 9.93 6.90
N PRO A 211 -7.70 10.34 7.75
CA PRO A 211 -8.96 10.89 7.28
C PRO A 211 -8.87 12.34 6.81
N ASP A 212 -7.95 13.13 7.38
CA ASP A 212 -7.83 14.57 7.15
C ASP A 212 -6.39 15.02 6.85
N ALA A 213 -6.24 16.27 6.41
CA ALA A 213 -4.95 16.81 5.98
C ALA A 213 -4.03 17.25 7.14
N SER A 214 -4.57 17.48 8.34
CA SER A 214 -3.79 17.89 9.52
C SER A 214 -3.21 16.67 10.23
N GLY A 215 -3.99 15.59 10.41
CA GLY A 215 -3.48 14.30 10.88
C GLY A 215 -2.42 13.73 9.93
N LEU A 216 -2.63 13.84 8.61
CA LEU A 216 -1.64 13.44 7.62
C LEU A 216 -0.36 14.30 7.65
N PHE A 217 -0.48 15.61 7.89
CA PHE A 217 0.68 16.47 8.10
C PHE A 217 1.47 16.06 9.35
N ALA A 218 0.79 15.86 10.49
CA ALA A 218 1.43 15.49 11.75
C ALA A 218 2.17 14.13 11.63
N LEU A 219 1.52 13.12 11.06
CA LEU A 219 2.13 11.82 10.75
C LEU A 219 3.40 11.96 9.90
N LEU A 220 3.32 12.69 8.78
CA LEU A 220 4.44 12.84 7.86
C LEU A 220 5.57 13.68 8.46
N TRP A 221 5.25 14.69 9.27
CA TRP A 221 6.23 15.48 9.98
C TRP A 221 6.99 14.65 11.03
N ALA A 222 6.27 13.90 11.88
CA ALA A 222 6.86 13.01 12.88
C ALA A 222 7.76 11.94 12.25
N LEU A 223 7.35 11.36 11.12
CA LEU A 223 8.19 10.42 10.36
C LEU A 223 9.43 11.10 9.77
N SER A 224 9.33 12.35 9.30
CA SER A 224 10.47 13.03 8.64
C SER A 224 11.67 13.27 9.56
N SER A 225 11.44 13.56 10.84
CA SER A 225 12.51 13.73 11.84
C SER A 225 13.10 12.40 12.34
N ARG A 226 12.54 11.26 11.90
CA ARG A 226 12.86 9.91 12.39
C ARG A 226 13.20 8.90 11.30
N ALA A 227 13.03 9.23 10.02
CA ALA A 227 13.34 8.35 8.89
C ALA A 227 14.03 9.06 7.72
N ARG A 228 15.07 8.45 7.12
CA ARG A 228 15.78 8.98 5.93
C ARG A 228 14.91 8.93 4.66
N TRP A 229 14.18 7.83 4.44
CA TRP A 229 13.33 7.59 3.27
C TRP A 229 11.89 7.20 3.62
N LEU A 230 10.94 7.66 2.80
CA LEU A 230 9.53 7.26 2.85
C LEU A 230 9.10 6.64 1.52
N VAL A 231 8.54 5.43 1.58
CA VAL A 231 8.17 4.59 0.44
C VAL A 231 6.68 4.24 0.49
N VAL A 232 5.87 5.04 -0.20
CA VAL A 232 4.41 4.88 -0.26
C VAL A 232 4.04 4.01 -1.46
N ILE A 233 3.44 2.85 -1.19
CA ILE A 233 2.97 1.87 -2.19
C ILE A 233 1.44 1.86 -2.13
N GLY A 234 0.73 2.05 -3.24
CA GLY A 234 -0.75 2.08 -3.18
C GLY A 234 -1.49 2.03 -4.52
N PRO A 235 -2.84 1.99 -4.49
CA PRO A 235 -3.66 1.80 -5.68
C PRO A 235 -3.83 3.07 -6.52
N HIS A 236 -3.42 4.24 -6.01
CA HIS A 236 -3.64 5.54 -6.63
C HIS A 236 -2.71 6.62 -6.07
N LYS A 237 -2.66 7.77 -6.75
CA LYS A 237 -1.85 8.94 -6.40
C LYS A 237 -2.19 9.64 -5.07
N LYS A 238 -3.28 9.27 -4.39
CA LYS A 238 -3.71 9.87 -3.12
C LYS A 238 -3.24 9.06 -1.89
N PRO A 239 -2.99 9.72 -0.75
CA PRO A 239 -3.03 11.17 -0.56
C PRO A 239 -1.77 11.84 -1.14
N GLU A 240 -1.82 13.15 -1.29
CA GLU A 240 -0.72 13.98 -1.77
C GLU A 240 0.14 14.45 -0.59
N VAL A 241 1.46 14.30 -0.72
CA VAL A 241 2.45 14.87 0.22
C VAL A 241 2.85 16.22 -0.35
N LYS A 242 2.72 17.29 0.45
CA LYS A 242 2.95 18.67 0.01
C LYS A 242 4.36 19.14 0.35
N ASP A 243 4.80 20.18 -0.34
CA ASP A 243 6.03 20.90 0.01
C ASP A 243 5.97 21.44 1.44
N GLY A 244 7.11 21.44 2.13
CA GLY A 244 7.21 21.84 3.55
C GLY A 244 6.77 20.77 4.56
N TRP A 245 6.21 19.63 4.13
CA TRP A 245 5.78 18.54 5.04
C TRP A 245 6.94 17.61 5.46
N GLY A 246 8.19 18.12 5.51
CA GLY A 246 9.38 17.35 5.89
C GLY A 246 9.92 16.39 4.82
N TRP A 247 9.30 16.31 3.64
CA TRP A 247 9.65 15.35 2.58
C TRP A 247 9.86 16.01 1.23
N THR A 248 10.81 15.52 0.44
CA THR A 248 10.97 15.84 -0.98
C THR A 248 10.76 14.60 -1.83
N ARG A 249 9.88 14.69 -2.84
CA ARG A 249 9.59 13.59 -3.77
C ARG A 249 10.87 13.21 -4.55
N TRP A 250 11.18 11.93 -4.64
CA TRP A 250 12.37 11.42 -5.35
C TRP A 250 11.97 10.77 -6.68
N ASP A 251 12.75 11.03 -7.74
CA ASP A 251 12.63 10.35 -9.02
C ASP A 251 13.56 9.12 -9.07
N LEU A 252 12.97 7.95 -9.29
CA LEU A 252 13.67 6.66 -9.39
C LEU A 252 14.32 6.43 -10.76
N ALA A 253 14.04 7.26 -11.77
CA ALA A 253 14.68 7.19 -13.08
C ALA A 253 16.02 7.94 -13.12
N THR A 254 16.05 9.18 -12.62
CA THR A 254 17.26 10.01 -12.53
C THR A 254 18.06 9.81 -11.23
N TRP A 255 17.42 9.31 -10.18
CA TRP A 255 17.93 9.27 -8.80
C TRP A 255 18.25 10.66 -8.23
N GLN A 256 17.30 11.57 -8.34
CA GLN A 256 17.40 12.95 -7.88
C GLN A 256 16.08 13.44 -7.24
N ALA A 257 16.16 14.56 -6.54
CA ALA A 257 14.98 15.29 -6.07
C ALA A 257 14.10 15.74 -7.26
N ALA A 258 12.79 15.55 -7.13
CA ALA A 258 11.82 16.00 -8.11
C ALA A 258 11.69 17.53 -8.10
N LEU A 259 12.37 18.21 -9.02
CA LEU A 259 12.30 19.67 -9.20
C LEU A 259 10.94 20.17 -9.74
N ASP A 260 9.99 19.27 -10.01
CA ASP A 260 8.71 19.59 -10.64
C ASP A 260 7.61 18.61 -10.17
N SER A 261 6.41 19.13 -9.89
CA SER A 261 5.22 18.36 -9.53
C SER A 261 4.76 17.37 -10.62
N ARG A 262 5.30 17.47 -11.84
CA ARG A 262 5.04 16.58 -12.97
C ARG A 262 5.76 15.22 -12.92
N VAL A 263 6.60 14.94 -11.92
CA VAL A 263 7.22 13.60 -11.77
C VAL A 263 6.14 12.52 -11.63
N GLN A 264 6.18 11.55 -12.54
CA GLN A 264 5.19 10.47 -12.60
C GLN A 264 5.52 9.36 -11.60
N ASP A 265 4.49 8.70 -11.08
CA ASP A 265 4.68 7.55 -10.20
C ASP A 265 5.23 6.36 -10.99
N THR A 266 6.10 5.58 -10.35
CA THR A 266 6.55 4.31 -10.91
C THR A 266 5.42 3.29 -10.76
N VAL A 267 4.73 2.98 -11.86
CA VAL A 267 3.59 2.04 -11.84
C VAL A 267 4.05 0.63 -12.20
N LEU A 268 3.88 -0.31 -11.26
CA LEU A 268 4.28 -1.73 -11.38
C LEU A 268 3.10 -2.62 -10.97
N GLU A 269 2.72 -3.58 -11.83
CA GLU A 269 1.54 -4.45 -11.63
C GLU A 269 0.25 -3.71 -11.20
N ARG A 270 0.04 -2.50 -11.77
CA ARG A 270 -1.07 -1.57 -11.47
C ARG A 270 -1.02 -0.91 -10.08
N VAL A 271 0.09 -1.03 -9.36
CA VAL A 271 0.35 -0.36 -8.08
C VAL A 271 1.29 0.82 -8.31
N HIS A 272 1.02 1.94 -7.64
CA HIS A 272 1.84 3.16 -7.66
C HIS A 272 2.93 3.05 -6.58
N LEU A 273 4.19 3.16 -6.98
CA LEU A 273 5.34 3.38 -6.10
C LEU A 273 5.70 4.87 -6.09
N ARG A 274 5.71 5.45 -4.89
CA ARG A 274 6.05 6.85 -4.63
C ARG A 274 7.09 6.92 -3.52
N VAL A 275 8.25 7.48 -3.84
CA VAL A 275 9.40 7.56 -2.94
C VAL A 275 9.70 9.02 -2.65
N TYR A 276 10.12 9.28 -1.41
CA TYR A 276 10.49 10.57 -0.87
C TYR A 276 11.75 10.42 -0.01
N ARG A 277 12.64 11.44 -0.02
CA ARG A 277 13.75 11.60 0.93
C ARG A 277 13.36 12.66 1.96
N SER A 278 13.79 12.51 3.20
CA SER A 278 13.54 13.49 4.26
C SER A 278 14.27 14.81 3.97
N LEU A 279 13.72 15.90 4.50
CA LEU A 279 14.37 17.21 4.62
C LEU A 279 14.94 17.45 6.03
N ASN A 280 14.56 16.62 7.00
CA ASN A 280 14.94 16.73 8.42
C ASN A 280 16.04 15.72 8.81
N LEU A 281 16.40 14.78 7.94
CA LEU A 281 17.52 13.84 8.07
C LEU A 281 18.29 13.71 6.74
N PRO A 282 19.64 13.58 6.77
CA PRO A 282 20.49 13.52 5.57
C PRO A 282 20.41 12.18 4.82
#